data_AF-A0A4Z0NZN3-F1
#
_entry.id   AF-A0A4Z0NZN3-F1
#
_cell.length_a   1.000
_cell.length_b   1.000
_cell.length_c   1.000
_cell.angle_alpha   90.00
_cell.angle_beta   90.00
_cell.angle_gamma   90.00
#
_symmetry.space_group_name_H-M   'P 1'
#
loop_
_entity.id
_entity.type
_entity.pdbx_description
1 polymer ?
#
loop_
_entity_poly.entity_id
_entity_poly.type
_entity_poly.pdbx_seq_one_letter_code
_entity_poly.pdbx_strand_id
1 'polypeptide(L)'
;MLEGKRFTDAACLLAEIVSITDEDRTPVSGERWIDVKVRLYREHGPCETMVVAEQERVHVSVYTRDAGGWTCRVLTDLEADLAIPAAGLACTVGDLYRDTRRRPRPGRDRRP
;
A
#
# COMPACT_ATOMS: atom_id res chain seq x y z
N MET A 1 19.76 1.84 15.24
CA MET A 1 20.60 1.61 14.04
C MET A 1 20.27 0.22 13.52
N LEU A 2 19.60 0.13 12.36
CA LEU A 2 19.56 -1.08 11.55
C LEU A 2 20.41 -0.74 10.32
N GLU A 3 21.65 -1.22 10.32
CA GLU A 3 22.59 -1.07 9.21
C GLU A 3 22.28 -2.12 8.14
N GLY A 4 22.09 -1.67 6.91
CA GLY A 4 21.87 -2.55 5.77
C GLY A 4 21.06 -1.88 4.67
N LYS A 5 21.74 -1.04 3.88
CA LYS A 5 21.23 -0.28 2.71
C LYS A 5 20.20 0.82 3.06
N ARG A 6 20.65 2.08 3.19
CA ARG A 6 19.75 3.25 3.29
C ARG A 6 19.11 3.52 1.93
N PHE A 7 17.95 2.92 1.71
CA PHE A 7 17.07 3.16 0.55
C PHE A 7 16.35 4.53 0.60
N THR A 8 16.66 5.36 1.61
CA THR A 8 15.69 6.29 2.21
C THR A 8 16.03 7.77 2.09
N ASP A 9 17.18 8.19 1.57
CA ASP A 9 17.46 9.64 1.60
C ASP A 9 16.64 10.42 0.54
N ALA A 10 15.95 9.73 -0.38
CA ALA A 10 15.22 10.34 -1.50
C ALA A 10 13.96 9.57 -1.97
N ALA A 11 13.39 8.67 -1.17
CA ALA A 11 12.25 7.86 -1.61
C ALA A 11 10.93 8.65 -1.58
N CYS A 12 10.67 9.43 -2.64
CA CYS A 12 9.45 10.25 -2.77
C CYS A 12 8.18 9.43 -3.07
N LEU A 13 8.33 8.26 -3.70
CA LEU A 13 7.25 7.31 -3.99
C LEU A 13 7.60 5.93 -3.45
N LEU A 14 6.67 5.34 -2.69
CA LEU A 14 6.74 3.95 -2.24
C LEU A 14 5.56 3.15 -2.80
N ALA A 15 5.82 1.91 -3.18
CA ALA A 15 4.80 0.95 -3.57
C ALA A 15 4.91 -0.29 -2.68
N GLU A 16 3.84 -0.59 -1.94
CA GLU A 16 3.74 -1.75 -1.07
C GLU A 16 2.66 -2.69 -1.60
N ILE A 17 3.03 -3.95 -1.77
CA ILE A 17 2.11 -5.01 -2.17
C ILE A 17 1.82 -5.84 -0.93
N VAL A 18 0.58 -5.76 -0.42
CA VAL A 18 0.18 -6.41 0.84
C VAL A 18 0.25 -7.92 0.68
N SER A 19 1.14 -8.54 1.45
CA SER A 19 1.28 -9.99 1.55
C SER A 19 0.48 -10.55 2.73
N ILE A 20 0.39 -11.88 2.84
CA ILE A 20 -0.29 -12.53 3.97
C ILE A 20 0.31 -12.15 5.33
N THR A 21 1.64 -12.00 5.41
CA THR A 21 2.33 -11.61 6.65
C THR A 21 2.05 -10.15 7.01
N ASP A 22 1.62 -9.34 6.06
CA ASP A 22 1.22 -7.96 6.33
C ASP A 22 -0.16 -7.87 7.00
N GLU A 23 -1.00 -8.91 6.87
CA GLU A 23 -2.26 -9.04 7.59
C GLU A 23 -2.07 -9.50 9.04
N ASP A 24 -0.91 -10.11 9.38
CA ASP A 24 -0.59 -10.52 10.74
C ASP A 24 -0.46 -9.31 11.67
N ARG A 25 -0.81 -9.53 12.94
CA ARG A 25 -0.73 -8.50 13.98
C ARG A 25 0.66 -8.46 14.60
N THR A 26 1.18 -7.26 14.82
CA THR A 26 2.45 -7.09 15.54
C THR A 26 2.27 -7.55 16.99
N PRO A 27 3.28 -8.20 17.57
CA PRO A 27 3.20 -8.68 18.95
C PRO A 27 3.16 -7.55 19.98
N VAL A 28 3.61 -6.35 19.62
CA VAL A 28 3.74 -5.20 20.53
C VAL A 28 2.50 -4.32 20.51
N SER A 29 2.04 -3.87 19.34
CA SER A 29 0.91 -2.95 19.25
C SER A 29 -0.42 -3.63 18.90
N GLY A 30 -0.38 -4.87 18.41
CA GLY A 30 -1.56 -5.58 17.91
C GLY A 30 -2.11 -5.02 16.60
N GLU A 31 -1.50 -3.99 16.02
CA GLU A 31 -1.80 -3.45 14.69
C GLU A 31 -1.35 -4.43 13.60
N ARG A 32 -1.92 -4.37 12.39
CA ARG A 32 -1.38 -5.16 11.29
C ARG A 32 -0.03 -4.60 10.85
N TRP A 33 0.86 -5.47 10.37
CA TRP A 33 2.17 -5.03 9.87
C TRP A 33 2.05 -3.97 8.76
N ILE A 34 1.05 -4.06 7.87
CA ILE A 34 0.83 -3.01 6.86
C ILE A 34 0.53 -1.64 7.47
N ASP A 35 -0.27 -1.60 8.55
CA ASP A 35 -0.65 -0.34 9.19
C ASP A 35 0.58 0.31 9.85
N VAL A 36 1.48 -0.52 10.42
CA VAL A 36 2.77 -0.06 10.97
C VAL A 36 3.69 0.47 9.87
N LYS A 37 3.82 -0.24 8.73
CA LYS A 37 4.62 0.23 7.59
C LYS A 37 4.14 1.58 7.08
N VAL A 38 2.82 1.72 6.86
CA VAL A 38 2.23 2.99 6.41
C VAL A 38 2.52 4.12 7.40
N ARG A 39 2.44 3.88 8.72
CA ARG A 39 2.82 4.88 9.73
C ARG A 39 4.29 5.30 9.59
N LEU A 40 5.21 4.34 9.52
CA LEU A 40 6.64 4.60 9.41
C LEU A 40 6.99 5.39 8.14
N TYR A 41 6.32 5.10 7.02
CA TYR A 41 6.52 5.83 5.77
C TYR A 41 5.95 7.26 5.83
N ARG A 42 4.85 7.49 6.54
CA ARG A 42 4.32 8.84 6.76
C ARG A 42 5.25 9.73 7.57
N GLU A 43 6.02 9.13 8.47
CA GLU A 43 7.04 9.79 9.28
C GLU A 43 8.34 10.01 8.50
N HIS A 44 8.51 9.32 7.37
CA HIS A 44 9.68 9.42 6.53
C HIS A 44 9.64 10.72 5.70
N GLY A 45 10.50 11.68 6.07
CA GLY A 45 10.51 13.05 5.51
C GLY A 45 10.42 13.13 3.98
N PRO A 46 11.25 12.40 3.22
CA PRO A 46 11.22 12.40 1.77
C PRO A 46 9.97 11.78 1.12
N CYS A 47 9.19 10.97 1.85
CA CYS A 47 8.04 10.28 1.27
C CYS A 47 6.89 11.26 1.01
N GLU A 48 6.43 11.30 -0.24
CA GLU A 48 5.34 12.18 -0.70
C GLU A 48 4.14 11.38 -1.21
N THR A 49 4.35 10.16 -1.71
CA THR A 49 3.28 9.28 -2.17
C THR A 49 3.53 7.84 -1.76
N MET A 50 2.48 7.13 -1.36
CA MET A 50 2.50 5.67 -1.17
C MET A 50 1.35 5.04 -1.94
N VAL A 51 1.62 3.94 -2.63
CA VAL A 51 0.60 3.05 -3.21
C VAL A 51 0.63 1.76 -2.42
N VAL A 52 -0.49 1.38 -1.81
CA VAL A 52 -0.65 0.12 -1.10
C VAL A 52 -1.68 -0.73 -1.83
N ALA A 53 -1.25 -1.81 -2.46
CA ALA A 53 -2.11 -2.69 -3.25
C ALA A 53 -2.31 -4.05 -2.58
N GLU A 54 -3.56 -4.47 -2.42
CA GLU A 54 -3.91 -5.77 -1.85
C GLU A 54 -3.77 -6.87 -2.90
N GLN A 55 -3.03 -7.95 -2.63
CA GLN A 55 -2.85 -9.03 -3.63
C GLN A 55 -4.12 -9.85 -3.88
N GLU A 56 -4.95 -10.03 -2.85
CA GLU A 56 -6.07 -10.98 -2.85
C GLU A 56 -7.41 -10.36 -3.27
N ARG A 57 -7.46 -9.04 -3.52
CA ARG A 57 -8.67 -8.33 -3.95
C ARG A 57 -8.31 -7.03 -4.69
N VAL A 58 -9.23 -6.52 -5.51
CA VAL A 58 -9.09 -5.16 -6.07
C VAL A 58 -9.26 -4.16 -4.96
N HIS A 59 -8.14 -3.69 -4.42
CA HIS A 59 -8.15 -2.67 -3.39
C HIS A 59 -6.78 -2.01 -3.33
N VAL A 60 -6.73 -0.76 -3.78
CA VAL A 60 -5.53 0.06 -3.78
C VAL A 60 -5.78 1.28 -2.92
N SER A 61 -4.95 1.50 -1.93
CA SER A 61 -4.91 2.75 -1.16
C SER A 61 -3.77 3.62 -1.67
N VAL A 62 -4.09 4.82 -2.14
CA VAL A 62 -3.12 5.82 -2.57
C VAL A 62 -3.06 6.90 -1.51
N TYR A 63 -1.92 7.00 -0.83
CA TYR A 63 -1.64 8.05 0.13
C TYR A 63 -0.82 9.15 -0.54
N THR A 64 -1.23 10.39 -0.40
CA THR A 64 -0.49 11.54 -0.94
C THR A 64 -0.28 12.56 0.16
N ARG A 65 0.91 13.16 0.21
CA ARG A 65 1.25 14.24 1.13
C ARG A 65 1.15 15.57 0.40
N ASP A 66 0.39 16.49 0.96
CA ASP A 66 0.35 17.88 0.54
C ASP A 66 0.60 18.81 1.74
N ALA A 67 0.44 20.12 1.55
CA ALA A 67 0.63 21.12 2.61
C ALA A 67 -0.30 20.92 3.82
N GLY A 68 -1.45 20.27 3.65
CA GLY A 68 -2.42 19.95 4.69
C GLY A 68 -2.17 18.61 5.38
N GLY A 69 -1.18 17.83 4.93
CA GLY A 69 -0.81 16.54 5.51
C GLY A 69 -1.09 15.37 4.57
N TRP A 70 -1.38 14.21 5.15
CA TRP A 70 -1.61 12.98 4.38
C TRP A 70 -3.09 12.79 4.06
N THR A 71 -3.41 12.64 2.78
CA THR A 71 -4.72 12.19 2.31
C THR A 71 -4.66 10.72 1.86
N CYS A 72 -5.80 10.05 1.80
CA CYS A 72 -5.92 8.67 1.30
C CYS A 72 -7.09 8.58 0.33
N ARG A 73 -6.83 8.05 -0.86
CA ARG A 73 -7.83 7.67 -1.86
C ARG A 73 -7.84 6.16 -2.00
N VAL A 74 -9.00 5.54 -1.84
CA VAL A 74 -9.18 4.10 -2.02
C VAL A 74 -9.80 3.83 -3.39
N LEU A 75 -9.19 2.94 -4.16
CA LEU A 75 -9.65 2.49 -5.46
C LEU A 75 -9.98 1.01 -5.40
N THR A 76 -11.24 0.66 -5.70
CA THR A 76 -11.75 -0.72 -5.66
C THR A 76 -12.32 -1.20 -6.99
N ASP A 77 -12.30 -0.33 -8.01
CA ASP A 77 -12.76 -0.62 -9.36
C ASP A 77 -11.54 -0.77 -10.28
N LEU A 78 -11.58 -1.75 -11.19
CA LEU A 78 -10.51 -2.01 -12.15
C LEU A 78 -10.38 -0.88 -13.18
N GLU A 79 -11.49 -0.23 -13.52
CA GLU A 79 -11.48 0.87 -14.48
C GLU A 79 -11.10 2.22 -13.83
N ALA A 80 -10.88 2.24 -12.50
CA ALA A 80 -10.51 3.46 -11.81
C ALA A 80 -9.11 3.94 -12.21
N ASP A 81 -8.98 5.25 -12.44
CA ASP A 81 -7.70 5.88 -12.75
C ASP A 81 -6.78 5.94 -11.53
N LEU A 82 -5.63 5.30 -11.66
CA LEU A 82 -4.47 5.42 -10.79
C LEU A 82 -3.46 6.37 -11.43
N ALA A 83 -3.48 7.63 -11.00
CA ALA A 83 -2.54 8.65 -11.43
C ALA A 83 -1.66 9.11 -10.26
N ILE A 84 -0.35 9.17 -10.51
CA ILE A 84 0.65 9.78 -9.63
C ILE A 84 1.48 10.74 -10.49
N PRO A 85 1.01 11.99 -10.68
CA PRO A 85 1.64 12.93 -11.61
C PRO A 85 3.11 13.20 -11.29
N ALA A 86 3.46 13.28 -10.01
CA ALA A 86 4.85 13.51 -9.56
C ALA A 86 5.83 12.41 -10.02
N ALA A 87 5.32 11.21 -10.30
CA ALA A 87 6.10 10.08 -10.81
C ALA A 87 5.87 9.81 -12.31
N GLY A 88 5.10 10.66 -13.00
CA GLY A 88 4.71 10.42 -14.40
C GLY A 88 3.89 9.15 -14.62
N LEU A 89 3.27 8.60 -13.56
CA LEU A 89 2.46 7.39 -13.64
C LEU A 89 0.99 7.75 -13.91
N ALA A 90 0.42 7.14 -14.94
CA ALA A 90 -1.02 7.15 -15.20
C ALA A 90 -1.42 5.80 -15.81
N CYS A 91 -2.28 5.06 -15.12
CA CYS A 91 -2.82 3.78 -15.59
C CYS A 91 -4.18 3.51 -14.93
N THR A 92 -4.83 2.43 -15.32
CA THR A 92 -5.99 1.91 -14.60
C THR A 92 -5.56 1.00 -13.45
N VAL A 93 -6.42 0.79 -12.47
CA VAL A 93 -6.22 -0.26 -11.45
C VAL A 93 -6.13 -1.65 -12.11
N GLY A 94 -6.86 -1.88 -13.21
CA GLY A 94 -6.78 -3.09 -14.01
C GLY A 94 -5.37 -3.37 -14.53
N ASP A 95 -4.66 -2.33 -14.96
CA ASP A 95 -3.27 -2.43 -15.40
C ASP A 95 -2.33 -2.84 -14.26
N LEU A 96 -2.56 -2.30 -13.05
CA LEU A 96 -1.77 -2.66 -11.86
C LEU A 96 -1.92 -4.15 -11.50
N TYR A 97 -3.12 -4.69 -11.68
CA TYR A 97 -3.43 -6.10 -11.39
C TYR A 97 -3.26 -7.04 -12.58
N ARG A 98 -2.78 -6.54 -13.73
CA ARG A 98 -2.57 -7.36 -14.92
C ARG A 98 -1.66 -8.54 -14.56
N ASP A 99 -2.04 -9.72 -15.01
CA ASP A 99 -1.33 -10.99 -14.76
C ASP A 99 -1.22 -11.44 -13.30
N THR A 100 -1.91 -10.78 -12.36
CA THR A 100 -1.96 -11.20 -10.96
C THR A 100 -2.98 -12.33 -10.79
N ARG A 101 -2.49 -13.55 -10.51
CA ARG A 101 -3.34 -14.69 -10.16
C ARG A 101 -3.96 -14.47 -8.78
N ARG A 102 -5.22 -14.06 -8.75
CA ARG A 102 -6.00 -13.93 -7.51
C ARG A 102 -6.31 -15.32 -6.98
N ARG A 103 -5.77 -15.69 -5.82
CA ARG A 103 -6.20 -16.91 -5.18
C ARG A 103 -7.54 -16.62 -4.49
N PRO A 104 -8.59 -17.42 -4.71
CA PRO A 104 -9.77 -17.33 -3.88
C PRO A 104 -9.34 -17.59 -2.43
N ARG A 105 -9.72 -16.72 -1.50
CA ARG A 105 -9.57 -17.03 -0.07
C ARG A 105 -10.32 -18.35 0.21
N PRO A 106 -9.75 -19.30 0.97
CA PRO A 106 -10.57 -20.27 1.67
C PRO A 106 -11.61 -19.48 2.45
N GLY A 107 -12.89 -19.76 2.20
CA GLY A 107 -14.00 -19.07 2.82
C GLY A 107 -13.72 -18.93 4.31
N ARG A 108 -13.87 -17.71 4.83
CA ARG A 108 -13.96 -17.47 6.26
C ARG A 108 -15.24 -18.17 6.70
N ASP A 109 -15.15 -19.47 6.95
CA ASP A 109 -16.24 -20.27 7.45
C ASP A 109 -16.70 -19.58 8.72
N ARG A 110 -17.87 -18.96 8.62
CA ARG A 110 -18.70 -18.64 9.78
C ARG A 110 -18.90 -19.97 10.50
N ARG A 111 -18.13 -20.22 11.55
CA ARG A 111 -18.59 -21.17 12.57
C ARG A 111 -19.75 -20.53 13.33
N PRO A 112 -20.78 -21.33 13.65
CA PRO A 112 -22.02 -20.87 14.27
C PRO A 112 -21.80 -20.27 15.66
#